data_AF-A0A8I1B612-F1
#
_entry.id   AF-A0A8I1B612-F1
#
_cell.length_a   1.000
_cell.length_b   1.000
_cell.length_c   1.000
_cell.angle_alpha   90.00
_cell.angle_beta   90.00
_cell.angle_gamma   90.00
#
_symmetry.space_group_name_H-M   'P 1'
#
loop_
_entity.id
_entity.type
_entity.pdbx_description
1 polymer ?
#
loop_
_entity_poly.entity_id
_entity_poly.type
_entity_poly.pdbx_seq_one_letter_code
_entity_poly.pdbx_strand_id
1 'polypeptide(L)' 'YGLKATGRGRLTARQIEAARRAINRHIKRGGRIWIRIFPDKPISQKPAEVRMGNGKGNPEYWVAEIQPGKVLYEMEGVS' A
#
# COMPACT_ATOMS: atom_id res chain seq x y z
N TYR A 1 2.33 19.21 1.66
CA TYR A 1 2.46 18.26 2.80
C TYR A 1 2.93 16.90 2.32
N GLY A 2 3.59 16.11 3.17
CA GLY A 2 4.05 14.76 2.83
C GLY A 2 3.95 13.79 4.01
N LEU A 3 3.58 12.53 3.73
CA LEU A 3 3.48 11.45 4.71
C LEU A 3 4.72 10.56 4.62
N LYS A 4 5.54 10.53 5.68
CA LYS A 4 6.76 9.71 5.77
C LYS A 4 6.55 8.52 6.69
N ALA A 5 7.01 7.35 6.27
CA ALA A 5 6.99 6.14 7.09
C ALA A 5 8.06 6.21 8.20
N THR A 6 7.65 5.90 9.43
CA THR A 6 8.54 5.78 10.60
C THR A 6 9.01 4.35 10.85
N GLY A 7 8.22 3.36 10.42
CA GLY A 7 8.47 1.94 10.65
C GLY A 7 8.67 1.12 9.38
N ARG A 8 8.98 -0.15 9.58
CA ARG A 8 9.03 -1.18 8.53
C ARG A 8 7.67 -1.85 8.39
N GLY A 9 7.29 -2.19 7.18
CA GLY A 9 6.05 -2.91 6.95
C GLY A 9 5.78 -3.22 5.49
N ARG A 10 4.67 -3.94 5.26
CA ARG A 10 4.12 -4.20 3.94
C ARG A 10 2.79 -3.47 3.83
N LEU A 11 2.63 -2.72 2.75
CA LEU A 11 1.36 -2.09 2.41
C LEU A 11 0.73 -2.81 1.23
N THR A 12 -0.48 -3.32 1.42
CA THR A 12 -1.26 -3.96 0.36
C THR A 12 -1.83 -2.92 -0.58
N ALA A 13 -2.09 -3.31 -1.84
CA ALA A 13 -2.79 -2.45 -2.79
C ALA A 13 -4.12 -1.89 -2.24
N ARG A 14 -4.86 -2.69 -1.46
CA ARG A 14 -6.12 -2.29 -0.83
C ARG A 14 -5.94 -1.19 0.21
N GLN A 15 -4.90 -1.27 1.04
CA GLN A 15 -4.57 -0.23 2.03
C GLN A 15 -4.16 1.09 1.34
N ILE A 16 -3.37 0.99 0.26
CA ILE A 16 -2.94 2.17 -0.50
C ILE A 16 -4.15 2.91 -1.09
N GLU A 17 -5.11 2.17 -1.65
CA GLU A 17 -6.34 2.72 -2.22
C GLU A 17 -7.29 3.26 -1.14
N ALA A 18 -7.40 2.57 0.00
CA ALA A 18 -8.21 3.04 1.14
C ALA A 18 -7.71 4.40 1.65
N ALA A 19 -6.40 4.54 1.84
CA ALA A 19 -5.79 5.81 2.23
C ALA A 19 -6.01 6.90 1.17
N ARG A 20 -5.81 6.61 -0.12
CA ARG A 20 -6.08 7.56 -1.22
C ARG A 20 -7.53 8.06 -1.21
N ARG A 21 -8.50 7.16 -1.01
CA ARG A 21 -9.92 7.52 -0.91
C ARG A 21 -10.21 8.38 0.31
N ALA A 22 -9.63 8.06 1.47
CA ALA A 22 -9.79 8.84 2.69
C ALA A 22 -9.26 10.27 2.53
N ILE A 23 -8.05 10.44 1.98
CA ILE A 23 -7.44 11.75 1.73
C ILE A 23 -8.30 12.56 0.75
N ASN A 24 -8.70 11.97 -0.39
CA ASN A 24 -9.53 12.64 -1.38
C ASN A 24 -10.89 13.10 -0.84
N ARG A 25 -11.49 12.32 0.08
CA ARG A 25 -12.75 12.71 0.76
C ARG A 25 -12.51 13.89 1.70
N HIS A 26 -11.42 13.88 2.46
CA HIS A 26 -11.11 14.93 3.42
C HIS A 26 -10.91 16.29 2.74
N ILE A 27 -10.17 16.31 1.63
CA ILE A 27 -9.88 17.53 0.87
C ILE A 27 -11.01 17.93 -0.09
N LYS A 28 -12.15 17.23 -0.06
CA LYS A 28 -13.32 17.44 -0.95
C LYS A 28 -12.93 17.50 -2.44
N ARG A 29 -11.98 16.64 -2.86
CA ARG A 29 -11.39 16.61 -4.22
C ARG A 29 -10.63 17.89 -4.62
N GLY A 30 -10.29 18.76 -3.68
CA GLY A 30 -9.37 19.90 -3.91
C GLY A 30 -7.91 19.47 -3.82
N GLY A 31 -7.01 20.17 -4.51
CA GLY A 31 -5.58 19.88 -4.51
C GLY A 31 -5.19 18.63 -5.32
N ARG A 32 -3.90 18.29 -5.26
CA ARG A 32 -3.30 17.15 -5.96
C ARG A 32 -2.63 16.22 -4.95
N ILE A 33 -2.82 14.92 -5.13
CA ILE A 33 -2.19 13.87 -4.33
C ILE A 33 -1.31 13.02 -5.23
N TRP A 34 -0.07 12.77 -4.80
CA TRP A 34 0.82 11.80 -5.42
C TRP A 34 0.99 10.60 -4.49
N ILE A 35 0.86 9.41 -5.07
CA ILE A 35 1.19 8.14 -4.40
C ILE A 35 2.62 7.82 -4.78
N ARG A 36 3.52 7.77 -3.80
CA ARG A 36 4.97 7.59 -4.03
C ARG A 36 5.40 6.12 -3.97
N ILE A 37 4.46 5.23 -3.70
CA ILE A 37 4.67 3.79 -3.54
C ILE A 37 3.82 3.00 -4.54
N PHE A 38 4.32 1.86 -4.98
CA PHE A 38 3.63 0.96 -5.90
C PHE A 38 3.73 -0.48 -5.38
N PRO A 39 2.65 -1.27 -5.42
CA PRO A 39 2.68 -2.66 -4.98
C PRO A 39 3.22 -3.56 -6.08
N ASP A 40 4.54 -3.78 -6.08
CA ASP A 40 5.30 -4.55 -7.06
C ASP A 40 5.66 -5.97 -6.59
N LYS A 41 5.49 -6.28 -5.31
CA LYS A 41 5.86 -7.60 -4.77
C LYS A 41 4.65 -8.52 -4.62
N PRO A 42 4.62 -9.67 -5.32
CA PRO A 42 3.54 -10.64 -5.16
C PRO A 42 3.71 -11.45 -3.87
N ILE A 43 2.62 -11.64 -3.14
CA ILE A 43 2.52 -12.51 -1.98
C ILE A 43 1.66 -13.71 -2.35
N SER A 44 2.24 -14.90 -2.24
CA SER A 44 1.56 -16.16 -2.49
C SER A 44 0.89 -16.69 -1.23
N GLN A 45 -0.26 -17.33 -1.37
CA GLN A 45 -0.92 -18.08 -0.31
C GLN A 45 -1.25 -19.48 -0.80
N LYS A 46 -1.22 -20.46 0.10
CA LYS A 46 -1.84 -21.76 -0.16
C LYS A 46 -3.32 -21.67 0.18
N PRO A 47 -4.19 -22.40 -0.53
CA PRO A 47 -5.59 -22.54 -0.14
C PRO A 47 -5.71 -22.93 1.34
N ALA A 48 -6.84 -22.56 1.95
CA ALA A 48 -7.17 -23.12 3.24
C ALA A 48 -7.31 -24.65 3.12
N GLU A 49 -7.15 -25.37 4.23
CA GLU A 49 -7.43 -26.81 4.34
C GLU A 49 -6.37 -27.76 3.72
N VAL A 50 -5.32 -27.25 3.06
CA VAL A 50 -4.19 -28.09 2.60
C VAL A 50 -3.06 -28.16 3.63
N ARG A 51 -2.47 -29.34 3.79
CA ARG A 51 -1.26 -29.52 4.62
C ARG A 51 -0.06 -28.81 3.98
N MET A 52 0.94 -28.51 4.80
CA MET A 52 2.22 -27.98 4.34
C MET A 52 2.96 -29.03 3.45
N GLY A 53 3.75 -28.56 2.48
CA GLY A 53 4.36 -29.39 1.42
C GLY A 53 3.82 -29.08 0.01
N ASN A 54 4.21 -29.87 -1.00
CA ASN A 54 3.70 -29.77 -2.39
C ASN A 54 3.94 -28.44 -3.13
N GLY A 55 5.00 -27.70 -2.79
CA GLY A 55 5.42 -26.50 -3.53
C GLY A 55 4.84 -25.18 -3.00
N LYS A 56 4.96 -24.11 -3.80
CA LYS A 56 4.53 -22.74 -3.48
C LYS A 56 3.13 -22.47 -4.02
N GLY A 57 2.30 -21.76 -3.26
CA GLY A 57 0.96 -21.37 -3.71
C GLY A 57 0.98 -20.28 -4.79
N ASN A 58 -0.18 -20.00 -5.36
CA ASN A 58 -0.34 -18.94 -6.37
C ASN A 58 -0.21 -17.54 -5.74
N PRO A 59 0.26 -16.52 -6.49
CA PRO A 59 0.18 -15.12 -6.07
C PRO A 59 -1.27 -14.69 -5.80
N GLU A 60 -1.57 -14.26 -4.56
CA GLU A 60 -2.91 -13.82 -4.15
C GLU A 60 -3.04 -12.30 -4.17
N TYR A 61 -2.03 -11.59 -3.65
CA TYR A 61 -2.08 -10.13 -3.56
C TYR A 61 -0.71 -9.50 -3.68
N TRP A 62 -0.69 -8.20 -3.97
CA TRP A 62 0.52 -7.42 -4.16
C TRP A 62 0.74 -6.45 -3.00
N VAL A 63 2.00 -6.31 -2.61
CA VAL A 63 2.43 -5.42 -1.54
C VAL A 63 3.56 -4.52 -2.00
N ALA A 64 3.59 -3.32 -1.43
CA ALA A 64 4.76 -2.44 -1.45
C ALA A 64 5.58 -2.70 -0.18
N GLU A 65 6.89 -2.92 -0.31
CA GLU A 65 7.80 -3.01 0.83
C GLU A 65 8.25 -1.63 1.29
N ILE A 66 7.98 -1.32 2.56
CA ILE A 66 8.23 0.01 3.14
C ILE A 66 9.37 -0.07 4.14
N GLN A 67 10.30 0.87 4.00
CA GLN A 67 11.39 1.10 4.93
C GLN A 67 11.16 2.42 5.67
N PRO A 68 11.68 2.56 6.91
CA PRO A 68 11.69 3.82 7.63
C PRO A 68 12.37 4.87 6.76
N GLY A 69 11.77 6.05 6.68
CA GLY A 69 12.30 7.11 5.82
C GLY A 69 11.56 7.30 4.51
N LYS A 70 10.87 6.26 4.01
CA LYS A 70 10.19 6.31 2.71
C LYS A 70 8.98 7.25 2.76
N VAL A 71 8.88 8.14 1.78
CA VAL A 71 7.68 8.99 1.59
C VAL A 71 6.61 8.13 0.91
N LEU A 72 5.40 8.12 1.49
CA LEU A 72 4.27 7.31 1.03
C LEU A 72 3.32 8.13 0.15
N TYR A 73 2.99 9.34 0.61
CA TYR A 73 2.09 10.25 -0.08
C TYR A 73 2.63 11.67 -0.03
N GLU A 74 2.41 12.41 -1.12
CA GLU A 74 2.67 13.84 -1.20
C GLU A 74 1.37 14.54 -1.61
N MET A 75 1.20 15.78 -1.15
CA MET A 75 0.00 16.55 -1.39
C MET A 75 0.31 18.04 -1.53
N GLU A 76 -0.28 18.67 -2.53
CA GLU A 76 -0.13 20.08 -2.87
C GLU A 76 -1.50 20.72 -3.10
N GLY A 77 -1.61 22.04 -2.89
CA GLY A 77 -2.83 22.80 -3.22
C GLY A 77 -3.96 22.64 -2.20
N VAL A 78 -3.61 22.39 -0.94
CA VAL A 78 -4.54 22.29 0.19
C VAL A 78 -3.96 23.04 1.39
N SER A 79 -4.83 23.78 2.08
CA SER A 79 -4.53 24.54 3.29
C SER A 79 -5.32 24.01 4.47
#